data_AF-A0A257TMI0-F1
#
_entry.id   AF-A0A257TMI0-F1
#
_cell.length_a   1.000
_cell.length_b   1.000
_cell.length_c   1.000
_cell.angle_alpha   90.00
_cell.angle_beta   90.00
_cell.angle_gamma   90.00
#
_symmetry.space_group_name_H-M   'P 1'
#
loop_
_entity.id
_entity.type
_entity.pdbx_description
1 polymer ?
#
loop_
_entity_poly.entity_id
_entity_poly.type
_entity_poly.pdbx_seq_one_letter_code
_entity_poly.pdbx_strand_id
1 'polypeptide(L)' 'MRHLNSGRKLKRTAPHRKALMESLATSLILYKQVRTTLAKAKETRMFIEPLITKAKKDSVPARRHVSRFIKNR' A
#
# COMPACT_ATOMS: atom_id res chain seq x y z
N MET A 1 16.34 18.73 13.92
CA MET A 1 15.67 18.70 12.59
C MET A 1 15.00 17.35 12.39
N ARG A 2 13.86 17.24 11.67
CA ARG A 2 13.31 15.93 11.28
C ARG A 2 14.13 15.35 10.12
N HIS A 3 15.19 14.62 10.46
CA HIS A 3 15.94 13.83 9.49
C HIS A 3 15.05 12.71 8.91
N LEU A 4 15.33 12.27 7.67
CA LEU A 4 14.66 11.15 6.99
C LEU A 4 13.18 11.36 6.55
N ASN A 5 12.72 12.60 6.37
CA ASN A 5 11.44 12.85 5.70
C ASN A 5 11.51 12.41 4.22
N SER A 6 11.07 11.20 3.94
CA SER A 6 11.09 10.57 2.61
C SER A 6 9.68 10.36 2.05
N GLY A 7 9.61 10.23 0.71
CA GLY A 7 8.37 10.00 -0.01
C GLY A 7 7.63 11.28 -0.45
N ARG A 8 6.58 11.11 -1.25
CA ARG A 8 5.83 12.24 -1.83
C ARG A 8 4.78 12.80 -0.87
N LYS A 9 4.67 14.13 -0.80
CA LYS A 9 3.65 14.83 -0.03
C LYS A 9 2.29 14.78 -0.75
N LEU A 10 1.50 13.72 -0.49
CA LEU A 10 0.18 13.50 -1.10
C LEU A 10 -0.95 14.43 -0.57
N LYS A 11 -0.59 15.59 0.01
CA LYS A 11 -1.49 16.55 0.68
C LYS A 11 -2.51 15.88 1.62
N ARG A 12 -2.03 14.92 2.44
CA ARG A 12 -2.86 14.15 3.38
C ARG A 12 -2.14 14.01 4.71
N THR A 13 -2.93 13.96 5.79
CA THR A 13 -2.45 13.57 7.12
C THR A 13 -1.99 12.12 7.12
N ALA A 14 -1.16 11.74 8.09
CA ALA A 14 -0.66 10.37 8.24
C ALA A 14 -1.76 9.29 8.21
N PRO A 15 -2.87 9.39 8.98
CA PRO A 15 -3.93 8.38 8.94
C PRO A 15 -4.62 8.31 7.57
N HIS A 16 -4.91 9.45 6.95
CA HIS A 16 -5.53 9.49 5.61
C HIS A 16 -4.61 8.94 4.53
N ARG A 17 -3.29 9.16 4.65
CA ARG A 17 -2.31 8.58 3.73
C ARG A 17 -2.28 7.06 3.86
N LYS A 18 -2.29 6.51 5.08
CA LYS A 18 -2.35 5.06 5.31
C LYS A 18 -3.61 4.45 4.68
N ALA A 19 -4.78 5.01 4.97
CA ALA A 19 -6.05 4.55 4.40
C ALA A 19 -6.08 4.61 2.87
N LEU A 20 -5.53 5.68 2.27
CA LEU A 20 -5.41 5.80 0.82
C LEU A 20 -4.56 4.67 0.21
N MET A 21 -3.41 4.36 0.82
CA MET A 21 -2.52 3.31 0.32
C MET A 21 -3.18 1.93 0.42
N GLU A 22 -3.84 1.63 1.55
CA GLU A 22 -4.60 0.39 1.76
C GLU A 22 -5.73 0.24 0.73
N SER A 23 -6.50 1.31 0.48
CA SER A 23 -7.58 1.32 -0.51
C SER A 23 -7.06 1.12 -1.93
N LEU A 24 -6.04 1.87 -2.36
CA LEU A 24 -5.47 1.75 -3.71
C LEU A 24 -4.85 0.38 -3.95
N ALA A 25 -4.12 -0.17 -2.97
CA ALA A 25 -3.54 -1.51 -3.08
C ALA A 25 -4.63 -2.59 -3.18
N THR A 26 -5.69 -2.47 -2.38
CA THR A 26 -6.84 -3.40 -2.43
C THR A 26 -7.53 -3.35 -3.79
N SER A 27 -7.85 -2.15 -4.30
CA SER A 27 -8.45 -2.00 -5.64
C SER A 27 -7.54 -2.53 -6.75
N LEU A 28 -6.22 -2.34 -6.65
CA LEU A 28 -5.28 -2.83 -7.64
C LEU A 28 -5.27 -4.36 -7.72
N ILE A 29 -5.39 -5.05 -6.59
CA ILE A 29 -5.43 -6.51 -6.54
C ILE A 29 -6.76 -7.04 -7.10
N LEU A 30 -7.88 -6.40 -6.77
CA LEU A 30 -9.21 -6.85 -7.21
C LEU A 30 -9.43 -6.62 -8.70
N TYR A 31 -9.10 -5.43 -9.20
CA TYR A 31 -9.43 -5.02 -10.56
C TYR A 31 -8.25 -5.16 -11.53
N LYS A 32 -7.07 -5.60 -11.05
CA LYS A 32 -5.80 -5.74 -11.79
C LYS A 32 -5.23 -4.43 -12.38
N GLN A 33 -6.01 -3.36 -12.42
CA GLN A 33 -5.62 -2.05 -12.91
C GLN A 33 -6.41 -0.95 -12.18
N VAL A 34 -5.76 0.18 -11.90
CA VAL A 34 -6.41 1.36 -11.29
C VAL A 34 -5.88 2.63 -11.97
N ARG A 35 -6.79 3.52 -12.36
CA ARG A 35 -6.43 4.85 -12.86
C ARG A 35 -6.32 5.83 -11.70
N THR A 36 -5.15 6.44 -11.51
CA THR A 36 -4.87 7.40 -10.43
C THR A 36 -3.83 8.43 -10.86
N THR A 37 -3.48 9.37 -9.99
CA THR A 37 -2.44 10.36 -10.28
C THR A 37 -1.05 9.73 -10.21
N LEU A 38 -0.11 10.23 -11.02
CA LEU A 38 1.26 9.69 -11.09
C LEU A 38 1.95 9.63 -9.72
N ALA A 39 1.77 10.67 -8.88
CA ALA A 39 2.34 10.68 -7.53
C ALA A 39 1.75 9.57 -6.65
N LYS A 40 0.43 9.35 -6.71
CA LYS A 40 -0.22 8.26 -5.95
C LYS A 40 0.23 6.90 -6.46
N ALA A 41 0.28 6.70 -7.77
CA ALA A 41 0.72 5.45 -8.39
C ALA A 41 2.15 5.05 -7.96
N LYS A 42 3.10 5.99 -8.01
CA LYS A 42 4.49 5.73 -7.60
C LYS A 42 4.61 5.37 -6.11
N GLU A 43 3.81 5.99 -5.24
CA GLU A 43 3.77 5.66 -3.81
C GLU A 43 3.10 4.32 -3.54
N THR A 44 1.97 4.03 -4.21
CA THR A 44 1.27 2.75 -4.09
C THR A 44 2.16 1.59 -4.54
N ARG A 45 2.98 1.79 -5.58
CA ARG A 45 3.98 0.79 -6.03
C ARG A 45 4.95 0.42 -4.91
N MET A 46 5.57 1.41 -4.27
CA MET A 46 6.49 1.19 -3.15
C MET A 46 5.82 0.48 -1.95
N PHE A 47 4.52 0.69 -1.77
CA PHE A 47 3.74 0.06 -0.70
C PHE A 47 3.34 -1.39 -1.04
N ILE A 48 2.91 -1.67 -2.26
CA ILE A 48 2.33 -2.97 -2.63
C ILE A 48 3.38 -4.03 -3.00
N GLU A 49 4.52 -3.64 -3.59
CA GLU A 49 5.55 -4.60 -4.01
C GLU A 49 6.08 -5.47 -2.84
N PRO A 50 6.44 -4.92 -1.67
CA PRO A 50 6.86 -5.74 -0.53
C PRO A 50 5.75 -6.66 0.01
N LEU A 51 4.48 -6.22 -0.08
CA LEU A 51 3.33 -7.04 0.32
C LEU A 51 3.17 -8.26 -0.59
N ILE A 52 3.32 -8.07 -1.91
CA ILE A 52 3.28 -9.17 -2.89
C ILE A 52 4.43 -10.15 -2.62
N THR A 53 5.65 -9.64 -2.42
CA THR A 53 6.81 -10.48 -2.09
C THR A 53 6.57 -11.33 -0.85
N LYS A 54 5.98 -10.74 0.20
CA LYS A 54 5.64 -11.49 1.42
C LYS A 54 4.50 -12.48 1.22
N ALA A 55 3.50 -12.12 0.42
CA ALA A 55 2.35 -12.97 0.11
C ALA A 55 2.72 -14.22 -0.69
N LYS A 56 3.80 -14.18 -1.47
CA LYS A 56 4.32 -15.36 -2.20
C LYS A 56 4.75 -16.50 -1.27
N LYS A 57 5.16 -16.20 -0.03
CA LYS A 57 5.53 -17.23 0.95
C LYS A 57 4.27 -17.75 1.65
N ASP A 58 3.90 -19.00 1.40
CA ASP A 58 2.75 -19.59 2.06
C ASP A 58 3.06 -19.96 3.52
N SER A 59 2.74 -19.03 4.43
CA SER A 59 2.85 -19.25 5.88
C SER A 59 1.79 -18.45 6.62
N VAL A 60 1.29 -18.99 7.72
CA VAL A 60 0.29 -18.31 8.57
C VAL A 60 0.75 -16.91 9.00
N PRO A 61 2.01 -16.68 9.44
CA PRO A 61 2.48 -15.35 9.80
C PRO A 61 2.51 -14.37 8.61
N ALA A 62 2.84 -14.85 7.41
CA ALA A 62 2.82 -14.02 6.20
C ALA A 62 1.40 -13.57 5.85
N ARG A 63 0.44 -14.52 5.84
CA ARG A 63 -0.97 -14.23 5.59
C ARG A 63 -1.53 -13.21 6.60
N ARG A 64 -1.28 -13.42 7.90
CA ARG A 64 -1.69 -12.50 8.99
C ARG A 64 -1.07 -11.11 8.85
N HIS A 65 0.16 -11.01 8.36
CA HIS A 65 0.81 -9.72 8.15
C HIS A 65 0.17 -8.96 6.98
N VAL A 66 -0.07 -9.65 5.86
CA VAL A 66 -0.67 -9.05 4.66
C VAL A 66 -2.13 -8.63 4.92
N SER A 67 -2.90 -9.44 5.66
CA SER A 67 -4.31 -9.16 6.00
C SER A 67 -4.51 -7.92 6.87
N ARG A 68 -3.45 -7.37 7.49
CA ARG A 68 -3.53 -6.09 8.23
C ARG A 68 -3.68 -4.89 7.31
N PHE A 69 -3.17 -4.99 6.07
CA PHE A 69 -3.10 -3.88 5.12
C PHE A 69 -4.14 -3.99 4.00
N ILE A 70 -4.44 -5.20 3.55
CA ILE A 70 -5.46 -5.45 2.53
C ILE A 70 -6.77 -5.74 3.25
N LYS A 71 -7.71 -4.81 3.12
CA LYS A 71 -9.03 -4.86 3.74
C LYS A 71 -10.07 -5.18 2.68
N ASN A 72 -10.10 -6.43 2.24
CA ASN A 72 -11.26 -6.99 1.58
C ASN A 72 -11.50 -8.36 2.20
N ARG A 73 -12.64 -8.51 2.88
CA ARG A 73 -12.99 -9.69 3.67
C ARG A 73 -14.16 -10.38 3.01
#